data_AF-A0A4Q1RNU5-F1
#
_entry.id   AF-A0A4Q1RNU5-F1
#
_cell.length_a   1.000
_cell.length_b   1.000
_cell.length_c   1.000
_cell.angle_alpha   90.00
_cell.angle_beta   90.00
_cell.angle_gamma   90.00
#
_symmetry.space_group_name_H-M   'P 1'
#
loop_
_entity.id
_entity.type
_entity.pdbx_description
1 polymer ?
#
loop_
_entity_poly.entity_id
_entity_poly.type
_entity_poly.pdbx_seq_one_letter_code
_entity_poly.pdbx_strand_id
1 'polypeptide(L)'
;MTATAGAPSRDEIQETVDRALVSGPPLPYSELVELEQALLLLIAGLWATVDESERRHPATPGYARRRARLDGIRHQTSVGLGDGLISAQVQVRALATDCQWLLSQCAAGARR
;
A
#
# COMPACT_ATOMS: atom_id res chain seq x y z
N MET A 1 29.62 -0.57 7.18
CA MET A 1 28.34 0.15 7.39
C MET A 1 27.23 -0.85 7.12
N THR A 2 26.75 -1.52 8.17
CA THR A 2 25.66 -2.49 8.07
C THR A 2 24.34 -1.71 8.09
N ALA A 3 23.71 -1.60 6.92
CA ALA A 3 22.30 -1.24 6.86
C ALA A 3 21.53 -2.34 7.57
N THR A 4 21.04 -2.05 8.77
CA THR A 4 19.98 -2.84 9.38
C THR A 4 18.83 -2.75 8.39
N ALA A 5 18.57 -3.82 7.63
CA ALA A 5 17.34 -3.96 6.87
C ALA A 5 16.20 -4.18 7.89
N GLY A 6 15.93 -3.13 8.67
CA GLY A 6 14.73 -3.03 9.47
C GLY A 6 13.54 -2.89 8.54
N ALA A 7 12.36 -3.28 9.01
CA ALA A 7 11.14 -2.95 8.29
C ALA A 7 11.12 -1.44 7.99
N PRO A 8 10.69 -1.03 6.79
CA PRO A 8 10.70 0.38 6.41
C PRO A 8 9.93 1.20 7.44
N SER A 9 10.57 2.27 7.89
CA SER A 9 10.00 3.22 8.82
C SER A 9 8.79 3.90 8.19
N ARG A 10 7.83 4.34 9.01
CA ARG A 10 6.61 4.99 8.54
C ARG A 10 6.91 6.17 7.58
N ASP A 11 7.98 6.90 7.84
CA ASP A 11 8.37 8.06 7.04
C ASP A 11 8.86 7.63 5.65
N GLU A 12 9.62 6.53 5.54
CA GLU A 12 10.03 5.95 4.25
C GLU A 12 8.83 5.41 3.44
N ILE A 13 7.83 4.84 4.12
CA ILE A 13 6.59 4.40 3.48
C ILE A 13 5.82 5.61 2.95
N GLN A 14 5.73 6.68 3.75
CA GLN A 14 5.03 7.90 3.36
C GLN A 14 5.73 8.61 2.20
N GLU A 15 7.06 8.66 2.18
CA GLU A 15 7.83 9.22 1.05
C GLU A 15 7.55 8.46 -0.26
N THR A 16 7.52 7.13 -0.21
CA THR A 16 7.22 6.28 -1.38
C THR A 16 5.82 6.56 -1.91
N VAL A 17 4.85 6.69 -1.00
CA VAL A 17 3.47 7.05 -1.31
C VAL A 17 3.38 8.45 -1.92
N ASP A 18 4.06 9.42 -1.33
CA ASP A 18 4.01 10.81 -1.79
C ASP A 18 4.59 10.92 -3.19
N ARG A 19 5.72 10.25 -3.47
CA ARG A 19 6.31 10.15 -4.82
C ARG A 19 5.33 9.57 -5.84
N ALA A 20 4.58 8.53 -5.47
CA ALA A 20 3.58 7.91 -6.34
C ALA A 20 2.34 8.79 -6.57
N LEU A 21 2.01 9.67 -5.63
CA LEU A 21 0.86 10.57 -5.69
C LEU A 21 1.18 11.96 -6.25
N VAL A 22 2.45 12.26 -6.55
CA VAL A 22 2.84 13.54 -7.16
C VAL A 22 1.97 13.84 -8.38
N SER A 23 1.45 15.07 -8.39
CA SER A 23 0.78 15.63 -9.56
C SER A 23 1.82 16.21 -10.50
N GLY A 24 1.86 15.73 -11.73
CA GLY A 24 2.89 16.10 -12.70
C GLY A 24 2.81 15.28 -13.98
N PRO A 25 3.73 15.52 -14.94
CA PRO A 25 3.86 14.68 -16.12
C PRO A 25 4.09 13.21 -15.72
N PRO A 26 3.66 12.25 -16.55
CA PRO A 26 3.87 10.83 -16.27
C PRO A 26 5.35 10.55 -16.04
N LEU A 27 5.66 9.87 -14.93
CA LEU A 27 6.99 9.31 -14.70
C LEU A 27 7.33 8.33 -15.83
N PRO A 28 8.61 8.17 -16.18
CA PRO A 28 9.01 7.16 -17.14
C PRO A 28 8.60 5.77 -16.64
N TYR A 29 8.29 4.86 -17.57
CA TYR A 29 7.75 3.55 -17.24
C TYR A 29 8.64 2.75 -16.28
N SER A 30 9.97 2.86 -16.42
CA SER A 30 10.92 2.22 -15.51
C SER A 30 10.77 2.68 -14.05
N GLU A 31 10.51 3.98 -13.83
CA GLU A 31 10.26 4.51 -12.48
C GLU A 31 8.91 4.04 -11.93
N LEU A 32 7.90 3.87 -12.80
CA LEU A 32 6.61 3.29 -12.39
C LEU A 32 6.76 1.83 -11.98
N VAL A 33 7.62 1.05 -12.66
CA VAL A 33 7.95 -0.33 -12.30
C VAL A 33 8.66 -0.42 -10.95
N GLU A 34 9.60 0.49 -10.68
CA GLU A 34 10.26 0.56 -9.37
C GLU A 34 9.28 0.94 -8.25
N LEU A 35 8.43 1.95 -8.50
CA LEU A 35 7.41 2.38 -7.55
C LEU A 35 6.39 1.27 -7.27
N GLU A 36 5.94 0.55 -8.30
CA GLU A 36 5.03 -0.58 -8.11
C GLU A 36 5.65 -1.65 -7.21
N GLN A 37 6.87 -2.08 -7.49
CA GLN A 37 7.55 -3.10 -6.68
C GLN A 37 7.71 -2.65 -5.23
N ALA A 38 8.13 -1.40 -5.01
CA ALA A 38 8.23 -0.83 -3.67
C ALA A 38 6.87 -0.83 -2.96
N LEU A 39 5.81 -0.35 -3.63
CA LEU A 39 4.46 -0.31 -3.07
C LEU A 39 3.91 -1.70 -2.78
N LEU A 40 4.14 -2.70 -3.65
CA LEU A 40 3.69 -4.07 -3.43
C LEU A 40 4.34 -4.70 -2.19
N LEU A 41 5.64 -4.48 -1.98
CA LEU A 41 6.35 -4.95 -0.78
C LEU A 41 5.79 -4.29 0.48
N LEU A 42 5.55 -2.98 0.43
CA LEU A 42 4.96 -2.22 1.54
C LEU A 42 3.54 -2.68 1.87
N ILE A 43 2.70 -2.84 0.85
CA ILE A 43 1.32 -3.33 0.98
C ILE A 43 1.32 -4.73 1.58
N ALA A 44 2.19 -5.64 1.15
CA ALA A 44 2.23 -7.00 1.68
C ALA A 44 2.46 -7.03 3.20
N GLY A 45 3.42 -6.24 3.71
CA GLY A 45 3.71 -6.15 5.14
C GLY A 45 2.58 -5.50 5.94
N LEU A 46 2.04 -4.38 5.45
CA LEU A 46 0.96 -3.67 6.11
C LEU A 46 -0.34 -4.47 6.09
N TRP A 47 -0.67 -5.11 4.96
CA TRP A 47 -1.86 -5.93 4.80
C TRP A 47 -1.86 -7.09 5.79
N ALA A 48 -0.74 -7.79 5.95
CA ALA A 48 -0.64 -8.89 6.91
C ALA A 48 -0.89 -8.42 8.35
N THR A 49 -0.37 -7.23 8.70
CA THR A 49 -0.59 -6.62 10.02
C THR A 49 -2.05 -6.28 10.26
N VAL A 50 -2.72 -5.67 9.27
CA VAL A 50 -4.14 -5.29 9.37
C VAL A 50 -5.06 -6.52 9.35
N ASP A 51 -4.77 -7.52 8.51
CA ASP A 51 -5.51 -8.80 8.46
C ASP A 51 -5.50 -9.51 9.81
N GLU A 52 -4.32 -9.66 10.41
CA GLU A 52 -4.17 -10.28 11.72
C GLU A 52 -4.94 -9.52 12.81
N SER A 53 -4.88 -8.18 12.78
CA SER A 53 -5.66 -7.34 13.70
C SER A 53 -7.17 -7.54 13.54
N GLU A 54 -7.69 -7.52 12.31
CA GLU A 54 -9.13 -7.72 12.07
C GLU A 54 -9.59 -9.13 12.51
N ARG A 55 -8.78 -10.17 12.28
CA ARG A 55 -9.09 -11.54 12.73
C ARG A 55 -9.18 -11.67 14.24
N ARG A 56 -8.36 -10.93 15.00
CA ARG A 56 -8.41 -10.91 16.46
C ARG A 56 -9.62 -10.15 17.02
N HIS A 57 -10.18 -9.23 16.24
CA HIS A 57 -11.27 -8.34 16.70
C HIS A 57 -12.49 -8.36 15.76
N PRO A 58 -13.13 -9.52 15.52
CA PRO A 58 -14.21 -9.67 14.55
C PRO A 58 -15.50 -8.91 14.93
N ALA A 59 -15.65 -8.54 16.20
CA ALA A 59 -16.79 -7.77 16.70
C ALA A 59 -16.64 -6.24 16.52
N THR A 60 -15.51 -5.76 15.97
CA THR A 60 -15.26 -4.33 15.81
C THR A 60 -16.24 -3.71 14.81
N PRO A 61 -16.89 -2.58 15.14
CA PRO A 61 -17.73 -1.86 14.18
C PRO A 61 -17.01 -1.61 12.85
N GLY A 62 -17.67 -1.94 11.74
CA GLY A 62 -17.11 -1.80 10.40
C GLY A 62 -16.20 -2.95 9.95
N TYR A 63 -16.08 -4.06 10.71
CA TYR A 63 -15.30 -5.24 10.34
C TYR A 63 -15.58 -5.72 8.91
N ALA A 64 -16.85 -5.93 8.55
CA ALA A 64 -17.22 -6.38 7.21
C ALA A 64 -16.74 -5.43 6.08
N ARG A 65 -16.80 -4.11 6.31
CA ARG A 65 -16.32 -3.11 5.35
C ARG A 65 -14.79 -3.16 5.23
N ARG A 66 -14.06 -3.24 6.35
CA ARG A 66 -12.60 -3.33 6.33
C ARG A 66 -12.14 -4.63 5.70
N ARG A 67 -12.84 -5.74 5.95
CA ARG A 67 -12.56 -7.03 5.33
C ARG A 67 -12.73 -6.98 3.81
N ALA A 68 -13.85 -6.44 3.33
CA ALA A 68 -14.06 -6.23 1.90
C ALA A 68 -12.98 -5.32 1.27
N ARG A 69 -12.51 -4.29 2.00
CA ARG A 69 -11.41 -3.45 1.52
C ARG A 69 -10.09 -4.22 1.43
N LEU A 70 -9.77 -5.07 2.41
CA LEU A 70 -8.57 -5.92 2.37
C LEU A 70 -8.60 -6.91 1.19
N ASP A 71 -9.77 -7.50 0.90
CA ASP A 71 -9.93 -8.38 -0.26
C ASP A 71 -9.78 -7.59 -1.58
N GLY A 72 -10.32 -6.37 -1.63
CA GLY A 72 -10.14 -5.45 -2.76
C GLY A 72 -8.66 -5.09 -2.99
N ILE A 73 -7.91 -4.77 -1.94
CA ILE A 73 -6.47 -4.49 -2.01
C ILE A 73 -5.73 -5.72 -2.54
N ARG A 74 -6.04 -6.91 -2.03
CA ARG A 74 -5.43 -8.16 -2.51
C ARG A 74 -5.67 -8.36 -4.01
N HIS A 75 -6.88 -8.10 -4.48
CA HIS A 75 -7.16 -8.16 -5.92
C HIS A 75 -6.36 -7.11 -6.69
N GLN A 76 -6.32 -5.86 -6.22
CA GLN A 76 -5.58 -4.77 -6.84
C GLN A 76 -4.09 -5.10 -7.03
N THR A 77 -3.47 -5.72 -6.02
CA THR A 77 -2.05 -6.14 -6.10
C THR A 77 -1.78 -7.21 -7.16
N SER A 78 -2.80 -7.89 -7.66
CA SER A 78 -2.67 -8.91 -8.71
C SER A 78 -2.86 -8.38 -10.15
N VAL A 79 -3.31 -7.13 -10.31
CA VAL A 79 -3.64 -6.54 -11.62
C VAL A 79 -2.37 -6.21 -12.43
N GLY A 80 -1.29 -5.78 -11.78
CA GLY A 80 -0.08 -5.28 -12.43
C GLY A 80 -0.27 -3.94 -13.15
N LEU A 81 0.80 -3.40 -13.76
CA LEU A 81 0.81 -2.08 -14.44
C LEU A 81 -0.03 -1.99 -15.72
N GLY A 82 -0.34 -3.12 -16.34
CA GLY A 82 -0.91 -3.19 -17.69
C GLY A 82 0.04 -2.70 -18.79
N ASP A 83 -0.49 -2.53 -20.00
CA ASP A 83 0.29 -2.42 -21.23
C ASP A 83 0.72 -0.98 -21.60
N GLY A 84 0.29 0.04 -20.84
CA GLY A 84 0.50 1.44 -21.20
C GLY A 84 1.01 2.31 -20.05
N LEU A 85 1.63 3.44 -20.41
CA LEU A 85 2.16 4.40 -19.44
C LEU A 85 1.06 4.96 -18.52
N ILE A 86 -0.12 5.25 -19.09
CA ILE A 86 -1.25 5.78 -18.34
C ILE A 86 -1.84 4.72 -17.41
N SER A 87 -2.00 3.47 -17.87
CA SER A 87 -2.47 2.38 -17.00
C SER A 87 -1.49 2.13 -15.86
N ALA A 88 -0.18 2.17 -16.13
CA ALA A 88 0.86 2.01 -15.14
C ALA A 88 0.80 3.13 -14.07
N GLN A 89 0.62 4.38 -14.50
CA GLN A 89 0.51 5.52 -13.58
C GLN A 89 -0.76 5.44 -12.73
N VAL A 90 -1.89 5.03 -13.31
CA VAL A 90 -3.14 4.80 -12.58
C VAL A 90 -2.97 3.69 -11.56
N GLN A 91 -2.33 2.58 -11.93
CA GLN A 91 -2.06 1.46 -11.04
C GLN A 91 -1.18 1.86 -9.85
N VAL A 92 -0.07 2.55 -10.11
CA VAL A 92 0.84 3.03 -9.05
C VAL A 92 0.10 3.96 -8.07
N ARG A 93 -0.76 4.85 -8.57
CA ARG A 93 -1.57 5.73 -7.71
C ARG A 93 -2.62 4.96 -6.90
N ALA A 94 -3.25 3.94 -7.48
CA ALA A 94 -4.18 3.08 -6.77
C ALA A 94 -3.47 2.33 -5.63
N LEU A 95 -2.31 1.73 -5.91
CA LEU A 95 -1.48 1.06 -4.91
C LEU A 95 -1.02 2.03 -3.80
N ALA A 96 -0.62 3.26 -4.15
CA ALA A 96 -0.25 4.27 -3.16
C ALA A 96 -1.43 4.66 -2.25
N THR A 97 -2.64 4.78 -2.81
CA THR A 97 -3.86 5.05 -2.04
C THR A 97 -4.19 3.90 -1.09
N ASP A 98 -4.04 2.65 -1.54
CA ASP A 98 -4.25 1.47 -0.70
C ASP A 98 -3.19 1.37 0.41
N CYS A 99 -1.94 1.70 0.11
CA CYS A 99 -0.86 1.79 1.10
C CYS A 99 -1.17 2.85 2.18
N GLN A 100 -1.64 4.05 1.79
CA GLN A 100 -2.09 5.07 2.74
C GLN A 100 -3.21 4.60 3.64
N TRP A 101 -4.21 3.91 3.06
CA TRP A 101 -5.31 3.38 3.83
C TRP A 101 -4.82 2.35 4.86
N LEU A 102 -3.95 1.42 4.46
CA LEU A 102 -3.37 0.43 5.37
C LEU A 102 -2.54 1.08 6.50
N LEU A 103 -1.71 2.07 6.18
CA LEU A 103 -0.97 2.87 7.18
C LEU A 103 -1.91 3.50 8.20
N SER A 104 -3.03 4.06 7.76
CA SER A 104 -4.03 4.66 8.65
C SER A 104 -4.64 3.64 9.62
N GLN A 105 -4.85 2.40 9.17
CA GLN A 105 -5.37 1.33 10.01
C GLN A 105 -4.34 0.87 11.04
N CYS A 106 -3.06 0.71 10.64
CA CYS A 106 -1.99 0.38 11.58
C CYS A 106 -1.84 1.44 12.69
N ALA A 107 -1.90 2.72 12.32
CA ALA A 107 -1.85 3.82 13.30
C ALA A 107 -3.08 3.86 14.22
N ALA A 108 -4.26 3.50 13.72
CA ALA A 108 -5.49 3.43 14.52
C ALA A 108 -5.50 2.22 15.48
N GLY A 109 -4.95 1.08 15.06
CA GLY A 109 -4.79 -0.12 15.88
C GLY A 109 -3.78 0.07 17.00
N ALA A 110 -2.67 0.78 16.77
CA ALA A 110 -1.66 1.07 17.79
C ALA A 110 -2.12 1.98 18.93
N ARG A 111 -3.27 2.67 18.80
CA ARG A 111 -3.84 3.57 19.82
C ARG A 111 -4.89 2.90 20.71
N ARG A 112 -5.18 1.62 20.51
CA ARG A 112 -6.16 0.84 21.28
C ARG A 112 -5.46 -0.14 22.20
#